data_AF-A0A139Y4T3-F1
#
_entry.id   AF-A0A139Y4T3-F1
#
_cell.length_a   1.000
_cell.length_b   1.000
_cell.length_c   1.000
_cell.angle_alpha   90.00
_cell.angle_beta   90.00
_cell.angle_gamma   90.00
#
_symmetry.space_group_name_H-M   'P 1'
#
loop_
_entity.id
_entity.type
_entity.pdbx_description
1 polymer ?
#
loop_
_entity_poly.entity_id
_entity_poly.type
_entity_poly.pdbx_seq_one_letter_code
_entity_poly.pdbx_strand_id
1 'polypeptide(L)'
;GIKANLLRIYAEREDSEDPELRQLEQRRDFQRLFFGLALFHAVALERRKFGAIGWNNVYDWTPWDCIISQVQLMGSIAEVPRNQTGFSFDALTFSTAALNYGGRVTDAMDLRAVDALFRSFVSTHTLEQDFLPSQTPLYRLPDATSFEACRQAIGRLPLQDPPEAFGLHRNASLMLKEREARELLSWMLSSSQLRSSDSSRTRHISDSSAVKLVGDLLSRLPPLLDRHQAHASTFEASRNSATKAPELSPLSVFFSHEVANFNALLHLVRVSLLEVQQ
;
A
#
# COMPACT_ATOMS: atom_id res chain seq x y z
N GLY A 1 11.50 5.09 -8.89
CA GLY A 1 12.32 5.36 -7.69
C GLY A 1 12.11 6.77 -7.19
N ILE A 2 12.39 7.03 -5.91
CA ILE A 2 12.15 8.34 -5.27
C ILE A 2 12.89 9.46 -6.01
N LYS A 3 14.17 9.24 -6.33
CA LYS A 3 15.01 10.20 -7.06
C LYS A 3 14.39 10.66 -8.39
N ALA A 4 13.86 9.74 -9.18
CA ALA A 4 13.28 10.06 -10.49
C ALA A 4 12.01 10.90 -10.36
N ASN A 5 11.15 10.59 -9.37
CA ASN A 5 9.96 11.39 -9.09
C ASN A 5 10.33 12.81 -8.62
N LEU A 6 11.29 12.93 -7.71
CA LEU A 6 11.77 14.24 -7.26
C LEU A 6 12.37 15.06 -8.42
N LEU A 7 13.22 14.46 -9.25
CA LEU A 7 13.76 15.15 -10.43
C LEU A 7 12.65 15.62 -11.37
N ARG A 8 11.60 14.84 -11.58
CA ARG A 8 10.44 15.27 -12.39
C ARG A 8 9.73 16.47 -11.77
N ILE A 9 9.44 16.43 -10.47
CA ILE A 9 8.77 17.54 -9.75
C ILE A 9 9.59 18.83 -9.86
N TYR A 10 10.91 18.75 -9.75
CA TYR A 10 11.82 19.91 -9.78
C TYR A 10 12.28 20.29 -11.20
N ALA A 11 12.10 19.44 -12.21
CA ALA A 11 12.46 19.76 -13.60
C ALA A 11 11.48 20.77 -14.20
N GLU A 12 10.22 20.71 -13.81
CA GLU A 12 9.16 21.63 -14.24
C GLU A 12 9.17 22.96 -13.45
N ARG A 13 10.21 23.21 -12.64
CA ARG A 13 10.29 24.35 -11.73
C ARG A 13 11.40 25.31 -12.10
N GLU A 14 10.98 26.55 -12.32
CA GLU A 14 11.83 27.72 -12.46
C GLU A 14 11.35 28.76 -11.45
N ASP A 15 12.26 29.67 -11.06
CA ASP A 15 11.92 30.77 -10.16
C ASP A 15 10.84 31.64 -10.82
N SER A 16 9.78 31.99 -10.08
CA SER A 16 8.70 32.82 -10.63
C SER A 16 9.22 34.16 -11.17
N GLU A 17 8.61 34.67 -12.26
CA GLU A 17 8.89 36.00 -12.80
C GLU A 17 8.38 37.13 -11.88
N ASP A 18 7.39 36.83 -11.05
CA ASP A 18 6.86 37.77 -10.07
C ASP A 18 7.85 37.92 -8.90
N PRO A 19 8.32 39.16 -8.59
CA PRO A 19 9.31 39.40 -7.54
C PRO A 19 8.82 39.03 -6.14
N GLU A 20 7.52 39.13 -5.84
CA GLU A 20 6.98 38.78 -4.52
C GLU A 20 6.91 37.26 -4.35
N LEU A 21 6.45 36.55 -5.38
CA LEU A 21 6.43 35.08 -5.39
C LEU A 21 7.85 34.51 -5.37
N ARG A 22 8.78 35.09 -6.14
CA ARG A 22 10.19 34.68 -6.12
C ARG A 22 10.80 34.82 -4.73
N GLN A 23 10.52 35.91 -4.02
CA GLN A 23 10.99 36.08 -2.64
C GLN A 23 10.40 35.03 -1.69
N LEU A 24 9.12 34.67 -1.86
CA LEU A 24 8.47 33.61 -1.08
C LEU A 24 9.10 32.24 -1.37
N GLU A 25 9.32 31.92 -2.64
CA GLU A 25 9.95 30.68 -3.10
C GLU A 25 11.40 30.55 -2.59
N GLN A 26 12.11 31.67 -2.46
CA GLN A 26 13.48 31.68 -1.94
C GLN A 26 13.55 31.58 -0.41
N ARG A 27 12.43 31.65 0.31
CA ARG A 27 12.44 31.47 1.77
C ARG A 27 12.84 30.03 2.12
N ARG A 28 13.69 29.92 3.15
CA ARG A 28 14.19 28.63 3.66
C ARG A 28 13.06 27.71 4.14
N ASP A 29 12.07 28.26 4.83
CA ASP A 29 10.92 27.49 5.32
C ASP A 29 10.11 26.89 4.17
N PHE A 30 9.82 27.67 3.14
CA PHE A 30 9.16 27.19 1.92
C PHE A 30 9.95 26.08 1.24
N GLN A 31 11.25 26.29 0.96
CA GLN A 31 12.06 25.27 0.26
C GLN A 31 12.13 23.95 1.02
N ARG A 32 12.28 24.00 2.35
CA ARG A 32 12.33 22.78 3.18
C ARG A 32 10.97 22.07 3.22
N LEU A 33 9.88 22.81 3.43
CA LEU A 33 8.54 22.21 3.50
C LEU A 33 8.10 21.67 2.14
N PHE A 34 8.41 22.38 1.05
CA PHE A 34 8.14 21.93 -0.30
C PHE A 34 8.95 20.67 -0.64
N PHE A 35 10.23 20.61 -0.25
CA PHE A 35 11.01 19.38 -0.40
C PHE A 35 10.40 18.21 0.39
N GLY A 36 9.93 18.45 1.61
CA GLY A 36 9.20 17.46 2.42
C GLY A 36 7.93 16.97 1.73
N LEU A 37 7.13 17.88 1.17
CA LEU A 37 5.93 17.55 0.38
C LEU A 37 6.27 16.74 -0.88
N ALA A 38 7.30 17.14 -1.62
CA ALA A 38 7.75 16.45 -2.83
C ALA A 38 8.28 15.04 -2.51
N LEU A 39 9.00 14.90 -1.39
CA LEU A 39 9.47 13.60 -0.89
C LEU A 39 8.30 12.72 -0.48
N PHE A 40 7.32 13.26 0.24
CA PHE A 40 6.07 12.56 0.56
C PHE A 40 5.36 12.07 -0.71
N HIS A 41 5.19 12.93 -1.72
CA HIS A 41 4.55 12.55 -2.99
C HIS A 41 5.31 11.42 -3.69
N ALA A 42 6.64 11.54 -3.79
CA ALA A 42 7.50 10.53 -4.40
C ALA A 42 7.43 9.19 -3.65
N VAL A 43 7.44 9.23 -2.31
CA VAL A 43 7.33 8.04 -1.46
C VAL A 43 5.96 7.41 -1.61
N ALA A 44 4.88 8.19 -1.59
CA ALA A 44 3.52 7.69 -1.72
C ALA A 44 3.33 6.93 -3.04
N LEU A 45 3.78 7.51 -4.15
CA LEU A 45 3.75 6.88 -5.48
C LEU A 45 4.56 5.59 -5.54
N GLU A 46 5.78 5.59 -5.00
CA GLU A 46 6.67 4.44 -5.08
C GLU A 46 6.32 3.34 -4.10
N ARG A 47 5.64 3.66 -2.99
CA ARG A 47 5.22 2.70 -1.96
C ARG A 47 4.23 1.66 -2.48
N ARG A 48 3.51 1.94 -3.59
CA ARG A 48 2.65 0.98 -4.29
C ARG A 48 3.38 -0.28 -4.77
N LYS A 49 4.69 -0.20 -5.01
CA LYS A 49 5.47 -1.37 -5.45
C LYS A 49 5.44 -2.50 -4.42
N PHE A 50 5.26 -2.19 -3.13
CA PHE A 50 5.22 -3.17 -2.04
C PHE A 50 3.85 -3.87 -1.88
N GLY A 51 2.89 -3.66 -2.78
CA GLY A 51 1.55 -4.25 -2.69
C GLY A 51 0.85 -3.88 -1.37
N ALA A 52 0.17 -4.84 -0.75
CA ALA A 52 -0.58 -4.65 0.51
C ALA A 52 0.26 -4.16 1.70
N ILE A 53 1.59 -4.37 1.69
CA ILE A 53 2.48 -3.82 2.73
C ILE A 53 2.68 -2.31 2.52
N GLY A 54 2.60 -1.86 1.28
CA GLY A 54 2.65 -0.46 0.91
C GLY A 54 1.31 0.24 1.17
N TRP A 55 0.27 -0.23 0.48
CA TRP A 55 -1.11 0.25 0.50
C TRP A 55 -2.06 -0.94 0.34
N ASN A 56 -3.17 -0.97 1.09
CA ASN A 56 -4.17 -2.04 0.95
C ASN A 56 -4.85 -2.01 -0.42
N ASN A 57 -5.05 -0.83 -1.00
CA ASN A 57 -5.58 -0.65 -2.35
C ASN A 57 -4.62 0.12 -3.28
N VAL A 58 -4.88 0.05 -4.58
CA VAL A 58 -4.14 0.82 -5.58
C VAL A 58 -4.75 2.23 -5.68
N TYR A 59 -3.95 3.24 -5.34
CA TYR A 59 -4.32 4.64 -5.47
C TYR A 59 -3.51 5.32 -6.56
N ASP A 60 -4.21 5.98 -7.48
CA ASP A 60 -3.60 6.75 -8.56
C ASP A 60 -3.48 8.21 -8.16
N TRP A 61 -2.45 8.53 -7.38
CA TRP A 61 -2.03 9.91 -7.19
C TRP A 61 -1.37 10.45 -8.47
N THR A 62 -1.65 11.71 -8.76
CA THR A 62 -1.27 12.43 -9.97
C THR A 62 -0.36 13.61 -9.60
N PRO A 63 0.38 14.16 -10.57
CA PRO A 63 1.15 15.39 -10.34
C PRO A 63 0.29 16.55 -9.79
N TRP A 64 -1.00 16.61 -10.16
CA TRP A 64 -1.93 17.64 -9.70
C TRP A 64 -2.12 17.63 -8.18
N ASP A 65 -2.08 16.46 -7.53
CA ASP A 65 -2.21 16.36 -6.06
C ASP A 65 -1.01 17.00 -5.36
N CYS A 66 0.18 16.90 -5.96
CA CYS A 66 1.37 17.59 -5.48
C CYS A 66 1.28 19.10 -5.74
N ILE A 67 0.82 19.51 -6.93
CA ILE A 67 0.71 20.93 -7.32
C ILE A 67 -0.29 21.67 -6.42
N ILE A 68 -1.49 21.13 -6.21
CA ILE A 68 -2.50 21.78 -5.36
C ILE A 68 -2.02 21.89 -3.91
N SER A 69 -1.36 20.85 -3.40
CA SER A 69 -0.79 20.85 -2.04
C SER A 69 0.33 21.88 -1.88
N GLN A 70 1.13 22.09 -2.92
CA GLN A 70 2.14 23.14 -2.93
C GLN A 70 1.52 24.53 -2.94
N VAL A 71 0.47 24.77 -3.75
CA VAL A 71 -0.21 26.07 -3.77
C VAL A 71 -0.79 26.40 -2.39
N GLN A 72 -1.40 25.42 -1.72
CA GLN A 72 -1.91 25.56 -0.35
C GLN A 72 -0.78 25.82 0.66
N LEU A 73 0.33 25.10 0.54
CA LEU A 73 1.53 25.32 1.36
C LEU A 73 2.07 26.75 1.17
N MET A 74 2.15 27.21 -0.07
CA MET A 74 2.62 28.56 -0.42
C MET A 74 1.71 29.61 0.19
N GLY A 75 0.38 29.46 0.06
CA GLY A 75 -0.60 30.35 0.70
C GLY A 75 -0.46 30.39 2.22
N SER A 76 -0.32 29.22 2.86
CA SER A 76 -0.14 29.11 4.31
C SER A 76 1.14 29.82 4.80
N ILE A 77 2.22 29.80 4.02
CA ILE A 77 3.48 30.47 4.36
C ILE A 77 3.42 31.97 4.06
N ALA A 78 2.67 32.37 3.03
CA ALA A 78 2.46 33.78 2.66
C ALA A 78 1.66 34.53 3.74
N GLU A 79 0.68 33.86 4.37
CA GLU A 79 -0.11 34.44 5.48
C GLU A 79 0.70 34.69 6.75
N VAL A 80 1.82 33.97 6.93
CA VAL A 80 2.68 34.13 8.10
C VAL A 80 3.71 35.25 7.88
N PRO A 81 3.73 36.30 8.72
CA PRO A 81 4.74 37.36 8.65
C PRO A 81 6.15 36.78 8.75
N ARG A 82 7.12 37.37 8.03
CA ARG A 82 8.52 36.89 7.93
C ARG A 82 9.24 36.66 9.28
N ASN A 83 8.73 37.25 10.35
CA ASN A 83 9.34 37.29 11.67
C ASN A 83 8.70 36.28 12.64
N GLN A 84 7.69 35.54 12.19
CA GLN A 84 6.96 34.55 12.99
C GLN A 84 7.03 33.18 12.30
N THR A 85 7.12 32.14 13.11
CA THR A 85 6.99 30.76 12.68
C THR A 85 5.72 30.22 13.33
N GLY A 86 4.60 30.18 12.60
CA GLY A 86 3.32 29.91 13.26
C GLY A 86 2.14 29.61 12.34
N PHE A 87 2.34 28.90 11.22
CA PHE A 87 1.19 28.28 10.53
C PHE A 87 0.85 26.94 11.18
N SER A 88 -0.43 26.56 11.15
CA SER A 88 -0.89 25.31 11.73
C SER A 88 -0.48 24.11 10.87
N PHE A 89 0.51 23.34 11.34
CA PHE A 89 0.89 22.07 10.71
C PHE A 89 -0.26 21.07 10.67
N ASP A 90 -1.17 21.12 11.64
CA ASP A 90 -2.37 20.28 11.63
C ASP A 90 -3.34 20.70 10.52
N ALA A 91 -3.50 21.99 10.25
CA ALA A 91 -4.31 22.46 9.13
C ALA A 91 -3.68 22.06 7.78
N LEU A 92 -2.36 22.20 7.64
CA LEU A 92 -1.63 21.78 6.44
C LEU A 92 -1.72 20.27 6.23
N THR A 93 -1.60 19.50 7.31
CA THR A 93 -1.74 18.04 7.29
C THR A 93 -3.16 17.63 6.92
N PHE A 94 -4.17 18.25 7.51
CA PHE A 94 -5.56 17.98 7.16
C PHE A 94 -5.83 18.30 5.69
N SER A 95 -5.42 19.48 5.21
CA SER A 95 -5.59 19.90 3.82
C SER A 95 -4.88 18.95 2.84
N THR A 96 -3.65 18.55 3.14
CA THR A 96 -2.86 17.71 2.24
C THR A 96 -3.22 16.24 2.36
N ALA A 97 -3.07 15.66 3.55
CA ALA A 97 -3.21 14.23 3.78
C ALA A 97 -4.67 13.77 3.76
N ALA A 98 -5.60 14.53 4.35
CA ALA A 98 -7.01 14.13 4.41
C ALA A 98 -7.81 14.57 3.17
N LEU A 99 -7.59 15.77 2.64
CA LEU A 99 -8.35 16.27 1.48
C LEU A 99 -7.67 15.90 0.15
N ASN A 100 -6.46 16.41 -0.12
CA ASN A 100 -5.85 16.26 -1.44
C ASN A 100 -5.48 14.81 -1.76
N TYR A 101 -4.82 14.11 -0.83
CA TYR A 101 -4.43 12.71 -1.02
C TYR A 101 -5.51 11.75 -0.51
N GLY A 102 -6.06 12.03 0.68
CA GLY A 102 -7.06 11.21 1.35
C GLY A 102 -8.41 11.17 0.66
N GLY A 103 -8.75 12.17 -0.17
CA GLY A 103 -10.00 12.17 -0.96
C GLY A 103 -10.11 11.00 -1.95
N ARG A 104 -9.00 10.32 -2.27
CA ARG A 104 -9.00 9.10 -3.10
C ARG A 104 -8.86 7.80 -2.30
N VAL A 105 -8.61 7.92 -0.99
CA VAL A 105 -8.31 6.78 -0.13
C VAL A 105 -9.61 6.29 0.51
N THR A 106 -9.99 5.06 0.18
CA THR A 106 -11.22 4.43 0.67
C THR A 106 -11.01 3.60 1.94
N ASP A 107 -9.78 3.16 2.20
CA ASP A 107 -9.45 2.32 3.35
C ASP A 107 -8.99 3.17 4.54
N ALA A 108 -9.55 2.92 5.72
CA ALA A 108 -9.26 3.72 6.92
C ALA A 108 -7.82 3.54 7.41
N MET A 109 -7.21 2.37 7.20
CA MET A 109 -5.83 2.11 7.59
C MET A 109 -4.85 2.79 6.64
N ASP A 110 -5.15 2.78 5.34
CA ASP A 110 -4.39 3.55 4.36
C ASP A 110 -4.50 5.05 4.60
N LEU A 111 -5.67 5.57 4.98
CA LEU A 111 -5.84 6.99 5.31
C LEU A 111 -4.98 7.39 6.52
N ARG A 112 -4.96 6.55 7.56
CA ARG A 112 -4.09 6.73 8.72
C ARG A 112 -2.61 6.66 8.34
N ALA A 113 -2.25 5.78 7.41
CA ALA A 113 -0.87 5.66 6.92
C ALA A 113 -0.46 6.90 6.09
N VAL A 114 -1.35 7.45 5.27
CA VAL A 114 -1.12 8.70 4.52
C VAL A 114 -0.87 9.87 5.48
N ASP A 115 -1.70 10.03 6.51
CA ASP A 115 -1.52 11.08 7.54
C ASP A 115 -0.18 10.93 8.27
N ALA A 116 0.11 9.74 8.79
CA ALA A 116 1.36 9.47 9.51
C ALA A 116 2.60 9.67 8.63
N LEU A 117 2.52 9.24 7.36
CA LEU A 117 3.60 9.40 6.39
C LEU A 117 3.82 10.88 6.08
N PHE A 118 2.75 11.65 5.84
CA PHE A 118 2.87 13.10 5.59
C PHE A 118 3.53 13.82 6.78
N ARG A 119 3.05 13.56 8.01
CA ARG A 119 3.62 14.13 9.24
C ARG A 119 5.09 13.79 9.44
N SER A 120 5.56 12.65 8.93
CA SER A 120 6.96 12.26 9.03
C SER A 120 7.89 13.11 8.15
N PHE A 121 7.37 13.73 7.09
CA PHE A 121 8.12 14.60 6.19
C PHE A 121 7.87 16.09 6.44
N VAL A 122 6.65 16.44 6.84
CA VAL A 122 6.20 17.82 7.07
C VAL A 122 5.71 17.95 8.52
N SER A 123 6.53 18.56 9.35
CA SER A 123 6.29 18.83 10.76
C SER A 123 6.99 20.11 11.21
N THR A 124 6.74 20.54 12.44
CA THR A 124 7.50 21.64 13.08
C THR A 124 9.01 21.41 13.01
N HIS A 125 9.45 20.15 13.18
CA HIS A 125 10.85 19.77 13.12
C HIS A 125 11.44 19.89 11.73
N THR A 126 10.64 19.82 10.66
CA THR A 126 11.12 19.96 9.27
C THR A 126 11.87 21.28 9.05
N LEU A 127 11.58 22.31 9.85
CA LEU A 127 12.25 23.62 9.80
C LEU A 127 13.63 23.65 10.48
N GLU A 128 13.94 22.69 11.35
CA GLU A 128 15.23 22.59 12.05
C GLU A 128 16.34 22.19 11.07
N GLN A 129 17.56 22.71 11.23
CA GLN A 129 18.69 22.43 10.32
C GLN A 129 19.07 20.95 10.31
N ASP A 130 19.10 20.32 11.49
CA ASP A 130 19.53 18.93 11.68
C ASP A 130 18.42 17.89 11.52
N PHE A 131 17.23 18.31 11.06
CA PHE A 131 16.12 17.38 10.92
C PHE A 131 16.42 16.30 9.87
N LEU A 132 16.38 15.07 10.35
CA LEU A 132 16.47 13.86 9.55
C LEU A 132 15.12 13.14 9.71
N PRO A 133 14.42 12.83 8.60
CA PRO A 133 13.29 11.90 8.67
C PRO A 133 13.76 10.62 9.36
N SER A 134 13.10 10.20 10.44
CA SER A 134 13.67 9.26 11.43
C SER A 134 14.05 7.88 10.88
N GLN A 135 13.63 7.57 9.65
CA GLN A 135 13.90 6.30 8.98
C GLN A 135 14.83 6.43 7.76
N THR A 136 15.33 7.64 7.43
CA THR A 136 16.10 7.82 6.19
C THR A 136 17.19 8.88 6.27
N PRO A 137 18.37 8.56 6.85
CA PRO A 137 19.47 9.52 6.91
C PRO A 137 20.01 9.93 5.53
N LEU A 138 19.73 9.13 4.50
CA LEU A 138 20.11 9.37 3.10
C LEU A 138 19.29 10.48 2.43
N TYR A 139 18.08 10.80 2.93
CA TYR A 139 17.16 11.77 2.33
C TYR A 139 17.05 13.00 3.23
N ARG A 140 18.21 13.56 3.60
CA ARG A 140 18.29 14.82 4.33
C ARG A 140 17.70 15.94 3.48
N LEU A 141 16.88 16.79 4.11
CA LEU A 141 16.36 17.98 3.46
C LEU A 141 17.49 18.99 3.23
N PRO A 142 17.68 19.48 2.00
CA PRO A 142 18.70 20.48 1.73
C PRO A 142 18.35 21.81 2.39
N ASP A 143 19.33 22.47 3.01
CA ASP A 143 19.25 23.89 3.41
C ASP A 143 19.48 24.80 2.19
N ALA A 144 18.73 24.54 1.12
CA ALA A 144 18.78 25.29 -0.12
C ALA A 144 17.74 26.41 -0.10
N THR A 145 18.09 27.55 -0.70
CA THR A 145 17.17 28.68 -0.96
C THR A 145 16.79 28.79 -2.44
N SER A 146 17.23 27.84 -3.27
CA SER A 146 16.93 27.81 -4.71
C SER A 146 16.56 26.41 -5.18
N PHE A 147 15.69 26.35 -6.19
CA PHE A 147 15.30 25.07 -6.81
C PHE A 147 16.50 24.36 -7.45
N GLU A 148 17.49 25.10 -7.95
CA GLU A 148 18.72 24.51 -8.51
C GLU A 148 19.57 23.79 -7.47
N ALA A 149 19.77 24.38 -6.30
CA ALA A 149 20.49 23.72 -5.20
C ALA A 149 19.74 22.46 -4.73
N CYS A 150 18.40 22.50 -4.69
CA CYS A 150 17.57 21.32 -4.45
C CYS A 150 17.78 20.23 -5.52
N ARG A 151 17.81 20.59 -6.82
CA ARG A 151 18.09 19.64 -7.92
C ARG A 151 19.46 18.97 -7.77
N GLN A 152 20.49 19.72 -7.41
CA GLN A 152 21.83 19.16 -7.16
C GLN A 152 21.83 18.19 -5.98
N ALA A 153 21.11 18.51 -4.90
CA ALA A 153 20.95 17.61 -3.75
C ALA A 153 20.23 16.31 -4.14
N ILE A 154 19.14 16.41 -4.92
CA ILE A 154 18.41 15.25 -5.46
C ILE A 154 19.32 14.39 -6.36
N GLY A 155 20.20 15.02 -7.14
CA GLY A 155 21.19 14.34 -7.97
C GLY A 155 22.11 13.39 -7.20
N ARG A 156 22.37 13.65 -5.92
CA ARG A 156 23.22 12.83 -5.03
C ARG A 156 22.49 11.64 -4.40
N LEU A 157 21.16 11.56 -4.53
CA LEU A 157 20.38 10.45 -3.98
C LEU A 157 20.71 9.12 -4.68
N PRO A 158 20.60 7.98 -3.97
CA PRO A 158 20.84 6.66 -4.55
C PRO A 158 19.79 6.32 -5.63
N LEU A 159 20.15 5.42 -6.55
CA LEU A 159 19.19 4.89 -7.53
C LEU A 159 18.27 3.83 -6.92
N GLN A 160 18.78 3.05 -5.96
CA GLN A 160 18.00 2.05 -5.23
C GLN A 160 17.66 2.60 -3.86
N ASP A 161 16.36 2.75 -3.62
CA ASP A 161 15.83 3.28 -2.39
C ASP A 161 15.66 2.13 -1.36
N PRO A 162 16.20 2.26 -0.13
CA PRO A 162 16.01 1.25 0.92
C PRO A 162 14.55 1.26 1.43
N PRO A 163 14.00 0.14 1.94
CA PRO A 163 12.63 0.09 2.48
C PRO A 163 12.33 1.14 3.54
N GLU A 164 13.33 1.48 4.35
CA GLU A 164 13.22 2.47 5.41
C GLU A 164 12.91 3.87 4.85
N ALA A 165 13.32 4.16 3.60
CA ALA A 165 12.95 5.39 2.89
C ALA A 165 11.45 5.53 2.64
N PHE A 166 10.74 4.41 2.58
CA PHE A 166 9.31 4.39 2.41
C PHE A 166 8.57 4.42 3.74
N GLY A 167 9.26 4.28 4.88
CA GLY A 167 8.62 4.02 6.17
C GLY A 167 8.27 2.54 6.35
N LEU A 168 9.07 1.62 5.81
CA LEU A 168 8.85 0.17 5.84
C LEU A 168 10.02 -0.56 6.48
N HIS A 169 9.73 -1.72 7.09
CA HIS A 169 10.77 -2.61 7.59
C HIS A 169 11.56 -3.24 6.44
N ARG A 170 12.87 -3.47 6.63
CA ARG A 170 13.79 -4.14 5.68
C ARG A 170 13.22 -5.38 4.97
N ASN A 171 12.37 -6.17 5.66
CA ASN A 171 11.72 -7.36 5.09
C ASN A 171 10.81 -7.05 3.89
N ALA A 172 10.32 -5.81 3.75
CA ALA A 172 9.52 -5.41 2.60
C ALA A 172 10.31 -5.54 1.28
N SER A 173 11.64 -5.33 1.30
CA SER A 173 12.48 -5.58 0.13
C SER A 173 12.54 -7.06 -0.25
N LEU A 174 12.56 -7.95 0.74
CA LEU A 174 12.58 -9.40 0.50
C LEU A 174 11.27 -9.84 -0.15
N MET A 175 10.13 -9.40 0.39
CA MET A 175 8.80 -9.69 -0.16
C MET A 175 8.65 -9.17 -1.60
N LEU A 176 9.14 -7.95 -1.88
CA LEU A 176 9.12 -7.38 -3.21
C LEU A 176 9.93 -8.24 -4.20
N LYS A 177 11.17 -8.56 -3.87
CA LYS A 177 12.05 -9.39 -4.70
C LYS A 177 11.48 -10.79 -4.92
N GLU A 178 10.87 -11.37 -3.89
CA GLU A 178 10.23 -12.67 -3.99
C GLU A 178 9.01 -12.65 -4.93
N ARG A 179 8.19 -11.58 -4.88
CA ARG A 179 7.08 -11.38 -5.82
C ARG A 179 7.57 -11.21 -7.25
N GLU A 180 8.54 -10.31 -7.48
CA GLU A 180 9.12 -10.07 -8.80
C GLU A 180 9.76 -11.35 -9.38
N ALA A 181 10.41 -12.16 -8.55
CA ALA A 181 10.95 -13.46 -8.96
C ALA A 181 9.85 -14.45 -9.37
N ARG A 182 8.75 -14.55 -8.60
CA ARG A 182 7.61 -15.40 -8.96
C ARG A 182 6.93 -14.96 -10.25
N GLU A 183 6.76 -13.64 -10.43
CA GLU A 183 6.23 -13.06 -11.66
C GLU A 183 7.16 -13.41 -12.83
N LEU A 184 8.45 -13.14 -12.73
CA LEU A 184 9.40 -13.47 -13.79
C LEU A 184 9.38 -14.97 -14.15
N LEU A 185 9.31 -15.87 -13.16
CA LEU A 185 9.19 -17.31 -13.40
C LEU A 185 7.86 -17.69 -14.07
N SER A 186 6.74 -17.07 -13.68
CA SER A 186 5.44 -17.32 -14.31
C SER A 186 5.41 -16.84 -15.76
N TRP A 187 6.04 -15.69 -16.05
CA TRP A 187 6.22 -15.18 -17.41
C TRP A 187 7.14 -16.07 -18.26
N MET A 188 8.21 -16.63 -17.68
CA MET A 188 9.05 -17.62 -18.37
C MET A 188 8.27 -18.91 -18.67
N LEU A 189 7.47 -19.40 -17.72
CA LEU A 189 6.63 -20.59 -17.92
C LEU A 189 5.60 -20.36 -19.02
N SER A 190 4.87 -19.24 -19.00
CA SER A 190 3.86 -18.94 -20.03
C SER A 190 4.47 -18.73 -21.41
N SER A 191 5.59 -17.99 -21.50
CA SER A 191 6.28 -17.77 -22.77
C SER A 191 6.92 -19.05 -23.35
N SER A 192 7.38 -19.98 -22.49
CA SER A 192 7.90 -21.28 -22.93
C SER A 192 6.82 -22.19 -23.53
N GLN A 193 5.58 -22.07 -23.09
CA GLN A 193 4.43 -22.81 -23.65
C GLN A 193 4.01 -22.28 -25.03
N LEU A 194 4.17 -20.98 -25.31
CA LEU A 194 3.87 -20.42 -26.63
C LEU A 194 4.86 -20.85 -27.73
N ARG A 195 6.06 -21.33 -27.37
CA ARG A 195 7.10 -21.72 -28.36
C ARG A 195 7.09 -23.20 -28.74
N SER A 196 6.22 -24.01 -28.16
CA SER A 196 6.03 -25.42 -28.57
C SER A 196 4.84 -25.56 -29.53
N SER A 197 4.84 -24.81 -30.63
CA SER A 197 3.94 -25.00 -31.77
C SER A 197 4.59 -25.79 -32.91
N ASP A 198 5.62 -26.58 -32.62
CA ASP A 198 6.08 -27.62 -33.53
C ASP A 198 6.81 -28.72 -32.74
N SER A 199 6.52 -29.98 -33.06
CA SER A 199 6.91 -31.22 -32.34
C SER A 199 6.07 -31.62 -31.12
N SER A 200 4.98 -32.34 -31.41
CA SER A 200 4.52 -33.63 -30.85
C SER A 200 5.26 -34.32 -29.68
N ARG A 201 5.78 -33.63 -28.66
CA ARG A 201 6.43 -34.29 -27.51
C ARG A 201 6.57 -33.52 -26.20
N THR A 202 6.04 -32.30 -26.09
CA THR A 202 5.99 -31.60 -24.79
C THR A 202 4.69 -31.94 -24.08
N ARG A 203 4.68 -33.15 -23.51
CA ARG A 203 4.02 -33.51 -22.25
C ARG A 203 2.74 -32.71 -21.97
N HIS A 204 1.64 -33.11 -22.62
CA HIS A 204 0.39 -33.26 -21.88
C HIS A 204 0.80 -33.73 -20.49
N ILE A 205 0.34 -33.08 -19.42
CA ILE A 205 0.08 -33.86 -18.21
C ILE A 205 -0.79 -34.98 -18.77
N SER A 206 -0.20 -36.16 -19.02
CA SER A 206 -0.92 -37.25 -19.65
C SER A 206 -2.20 -37.36 -18.86
N ASP A 207 -3.37 -37.49 -19.48
CA ASP A 207 -4.63 -37.46 -18.73
C ASP A 207 -4.58 -38.45 -17.53
N SER A 208 -3.77 -39.51 -17.65
CA SER A 208 -3.38 -40.43 -16.56
C SER A 208 -2.70 -39.81 -15.31
N SER A 209 -1.86 -38.79 -15.45
CA SER A 209 -1.19 -38.07 -14.34
C SER A 209 -2.12 -37.03 -13.70
N ALA A 210 -2.98 -36.38 -14.49
CA ALA A 210 -4.02 -35.49 -13.97
C ALA A 210 -5.04 -36.29 -13.16
N VAL A 211 -5.51 -37.42 -13.69
CA VAL A 211 -6.40 -38.36 -13.00
C VAL A 211 -5.78 -38.91 -11.70
N LYS A 212 -4.48 -39.24 -11.70
CA LYS A 212 -3.77 -39.64 -10.47
C LYS A 212 -3.73 -38.53 -9.42
N LEU A 213 -3.48 -37.28 -9.83
CA LEU A 213 -3.48 -36.12 -8.93
C LEU A 213 -4.87 -35.86 -8.36
N VAL A 214 -5.91 -35.92 -9.20
CA VAL A 214 -7.32 -35.80 -8.77
C VAL A 214 -7.67 -36.89 -7.77
N GLY A 215 -7.24 -38.14 -8.00
CA GLY A 215 -7.43 -39.24 -7.06
C GLY A 215 -6.76 -39.00 -5.70
N ASP A 216 -5.52 -38.48 -5.69
CA ASP A 216 -4.82 -38.10 -4.45
C ASP A 216 -5.56 -36.97 -3.73
N LEU A 217 -6.01 -35.93 -4.44
CA LEU A 217 -6.79 -34.83 -3.86
C LEU A 217 -8.13 -35.29 -3.27
N LEU A 218 -8.86 -36.16 -3.98
CA LEU A 218 -10.09 -36.79 -3.48
C LEU A 218 -9.86 -37.61 -2.21
N SER A 219 -8.70 -38.28 -2.09
CA SER A 219 -8.35 -39.05 -0.89
C SER A 219 -7.99 -38.17 0.32
N ARG A 220 -7.52 -36.94 0.08
CA ARG A 220 -7.15 -35.97 1.12
C ARG A 220 -8.30 -35.06 1.56
N LEU A 221 -9.40 -35.04 0.82
CA LEU A 221 -10.58 -34.24 1.17
C LEU A 221 -11.18 -34.74 2.49
N PRO A 222 -11.37 -33.86 3.49
CA PRO A 222 -11.97 -34.26 4.75
C PRO A 222 -13.43 -34.72 4.55
N PRO A 223 -13.94 -35.59 5.43
CA PRO A 223 -15.36 -35.95 5.43
C PRO A 223 -16.21 -34.72 5.73
N LEU A 224 -17.49 -34.78 5.36
CA LEU A 224 -18.46 -33.75 5.71
C LEU A 224 -18.51 -33.57 7.24
N LEU A 225 -18.54 -32.32 7.68
CA LEU A 225 -18.65 -32.00 9.09
C LEU A 225 -20.04 -32.39 9.59
N ASP A 226 -20.07 -33.33 10.52
CA ASP A 226 -21.30 -33.75 11.18
C ASP A 226 -21.50 -32.94 12.46
N ARG A 227 -22.63 -32.25 12.53
CA ARG A 227 -23.05 -31.47 13.70
C ARG A 227 -23.15 -32.34 14.96
N HIS A 228 -23.45 -33.63 14.82
CA HIS A 228 -23.57 -34.57 15.94
C HIS A 228 -22.23 -34.98 16.55
N GLN A 229 -21.11 -34.76 15.85
CA GLN A 229 -19.76 -35.04 16.36
C GLN A 229 -19.18 -33.87 17.16
N ALA A 230 -19.88 -32.75 17.24
CA ALA A 230 -19.45 -31.62 18.05
C ALA A 230 -19.60 -31.92 19.55
N HIS A 231 -18.79 -31.25 20.37
CA HIS A 231 -18.86 -31.34 21.83
C HIS A 231 -20.28 -31.01 22.32
N ALA A 232 -20.74 -31.72 23.36
CA ALA A 232 -22.12 -31.63 23.87
C ALA A 232 -22.57 -30.17 24.11
N SER A 233 -21.68 -29.36 24.69
CA SER A 233 -21.93 -27.95 25.02
C SER A 233 -22.04 -27.00 23.81
N THR A 234 -21.68 -27.41 22.60
CA THR A 234 -21.56 -26.49 21.43
C THR A 234 -22.92 -26.14 20.82
N PHE A 235 -23.87 -27.06 20.85
CA PHE A 235 -25.22 -26.88 20.30
C PHE A 235 -26.32 -27.07 21.35
N GLU A 236 -25.96 -27.00 22.63
CA GLU A 236 -26.92 -27.04 23.74
C GLU A 236 -27.87 -25.84 23.66
N ALA A 237 -29.17 -26.13 23.66
CA ALA A 237 -30.21 -25.10 23.72
C ALA A 237 -30.31 -24.58 25.16
N SER A 238 -30.02 -23.30 25.36
CA SER A 238 -30.28 -22.64 26.64
C SER A 238 -31.76 -22.26 26.72
N ARG A 239 -32.35 -22.24 27.91
CA ARG A 239 -33.73 -21.75 28.08
C ARG A 239 -33.69 -20.25 28.28
N ASN A 240 -34.40 -19.51 27.42
CA ASN A 240 -34.59 -18.08 27.61
C ASN A 240 -35.34 -17.83 28.94
N SER A 241 -34.82 -16.96 29.80
CA SER A 241 -35.39 -16.72 31.13
C SER A 241 -36.77 -16.06 31.08
N ALA A 242 -37.10 -15.37 29.99
CA ALA A 242 -38.36 -14.65 29.81
C ALA A 242 -39.45 -15.51 29.15
N THR A 243 -39.12 -16.32 28.15
CA THR A 243 -40.10 -17.06 27.33
C THR A 243 -40.11 -18.57 27.60
N LYS A 244 -39.15 -19.09 28.37
CA LYS A 244 -38.93 -20.54 28.62
C LYS A 244 -38.77 -21.38 27.33
N ALA A 245 -38.65 -20.74 26.17
CA ALA A 245 -38.43 -21.40 24.90
C ALA A 245 -36.97 -21.88 24.81
N PRO A 246 -36.71 -23.01 24.12
CA PRO A 246 -35.35 -23.42 23.79
C PRO A 246 -34.76 -22.41 22.80
N GLU A 247 -33.73 -21.69 23.24
CA GLU A 247 -33.00 -20.73 22.42
C GLU A 247 -31.58 -21.24 22.23
N LEU A 248 -31.15 -21.34 20.97
CA LEU A 248 -29.76 -21.64 20.65
C LEU A 248 -28.94 -20.37 20.90
N SER A 249 -27.75 -20.53 21.48
CA SER A 249 -26.79 -19.43 21.57
C SER A 249 -26.51 -18.85 20.18
N PRO A 250 -26.33 -17.53 20.03
CA PRO A 250 -25.92 -16.92 18.76
C PRO A 250 -24.69 -17.60 18.14
N LEU A 251 -23.77 -18.09 18.98
CA LEU A 251 -22.58 -18.84 18.55
C LEU A 251 -22.96 -20.21 17.95
N SER A 252 -23.93 -20.91 18.53
CA SER A 252 -24.43 -22.19 18.03
C SER A 252 -25.15 -22.03 16.69
N VAL A 253 -25.86 -20.92 16.50
CA VAL A 253 -26.49 -20.57 15.22
C VAL A 253 -25.40 -20.28 14.18
N PHE A 254 -24.41 -19.46 14.50
CA PHE A 254 -23.27 -19.17 13.63
C PHE A 254 -22.55 -20.46 13.17
N PHE A 255 -22.18 -21.34 14.11
CA PHE A 255 -21.53 -22.60 13.77
C PHE A 255 -22.40 -23.52 12.92
N SER A 256 -23.73 -23.53 13.14
CA SER A 256 -24.64 -24.31 12.31
C SER A 256 -24.62 -23.83 10.86
N HIS A 257 -24.59 -22.51 10.65
CA HIS A 257 -24.45 -21.92 9.32
C HIS A 257 -23.08 -22.20 8.71
N GLU A 258 -22.01 -22.10 9.48
CA GLU A 258 -20.65 -22.34 8.98
C GLU A 258 -20.44 -23.80 8.56
N VAL A 259 -20.96 -24.75 9.33
CA VAL A 259 -20.96 -26.18 8.97
C VAL A 259 -21.72 -26.41 7.66
N ALA A 260 -22.89 -25.78 7.49
CA ALA A 260 -23.66 -25.91 6.25
C ALA A 260 -22.89 -25.33 5.04
N ASN A 261 -22.29 -24.15 5.19
CA ASN A 261 -21.50 -23.51 4.13
C ASN A 261 -20.26 -24.33 3.77
N PHE A 262 -19.55 -24.84 4.78
CA PHE A 262 -18.36 -25.68 4.59
C PHE A 262 -18.70 -26.98 3.86
N ASN A 263 -19.79 -27.65 4.27
CA ASN A 263 -20.26 -28.87 3.62
C ASN A 263 -20.72 -28.62 2.18
N ALA A 264 -21.36 -27.49 1.90
CA ALA A 264 -21.74 -27.10 0.53
C ALA A 264 -20.50 -26.88 -0.36
N LEU A 265 -19.47 -26.20 0.17
CA LEU A 265 -18.20 -26.01 -0.53
C LEU A 265 -17.48 -27.34 -0.79
N LEU A 266 -17.38 -28.21 0.23
CA LEU A 266 -16.79 -29.55 0.08
C LEU A 266 -17.51 -30.37 -0.98
N HIS A 267 -18.84 -30.32 -1.01
CA HIS A 267 -19.63 -31.01 -2.03
C HIS A 267 -19.31 -30.47 -3.43
N LEU A 268 -19.27 -29.14 -3.61
CA LEU A 268 -18.92 -28.53 -4.89
C LEU A 268 -17.52 -28.95 -5.36
N VAL A 269 -16.51 -28.86 -4.49
CA VAL A 269 -15.13 -29.28 -4.81
C VAL A 269 -15.09 -30.75 -5.20
N ARG A 270 -15.81 -31.62 -4.47
CA ARG A 270 -15.87 -33.05 -4.76
C ARG A 270 -16.51 -33.32 -6.12
N VAL A 271 -17.61 -32.66 -6.45
CA VAL A 271 -18.28 -32.79 -7.76
C VAL A 271 -17.36 -32.31 -8.87
N SER A 272 -16.76 -31.13 -8.75
CA SER A 272 -15.84 -30.60 -9.78
C SER A 272 -14.61 -31.49 -9.98
N LEU A 273 -14.06 -32.09 -8.92
CA LEU A 273 -12.96 -33.06 -9.06
C LEU A 273 -13.39 -34.35 -9.76
N LEU A 274 -14.61 -34.84 -9.49
CA LEU A 274 -15.16 -36.02 -10.17
C LEU A 274 -15.45 -35.74 -11.66
N GLU A 275 -15.90 -34.54 -12.00
CA GLU A 275 -16.10 -34.11 -13.39
C GLU A 275 -14.78 -34.07 -14.17
N VAL A 276 -13.69 -33.59 -13.55
CA VAL A 276 -12.35 -33.58 -14.18
C VAL A 276 -11.77 -34.99 -14.35
N GLN A 277 -12.29 -35.98 -13.63
CA GLN A 277 -11.87 -37.38 -13.76
C GLN A 277 -12.56 -38.11 -14.92
N GLN A 278 -13.72 -37.63 -15.38
CA GLN A 278 -14.51 -38.21 -16.49
C GLN A 278 -14.02 -37.72 -17.85
#